data_AF-A0A9X9Z023-F1
#
_entry.id   AF-A0A9X9Z023-F1
#
_cell.length_a   1.000
_cell.length_b   1.000
_cell.length_c   1.000
_cell.angle_alpha   90.00
_cell.angle_beta   90.00
_cell.angle_gamma   90.00
#
_symmetry.space_group_name_H-M   'P 1'
#
loop_
_entity.id
_entity.type
_entity.pdbx_description
1 polymer ?
#
loop_
_entity_poly.entity_id
_entity_poly.type
_entity_poly.pdbx_seq_one_letter_code
_entity_poly.pdbx_strand_id
1 'polypeptide(L)' 'MPRDIVEASKWLNLSPAAASPPAREARARLRDAVTTKMTRGEIAQARLRALEWAPSREH' A
#
# COMPACT_ATOMS: atom_id res chain seq x y z
N MET A 1 -12.40 16.72 -0.18
CA MET A 1 -11.54 15.78 0.57
C MET A 1 -10.24 15.62 -0.19
N PRO A 2 -9.07 15.95 0.39
CA PRO A 2 -7.77 15.63 -0.23
C PRO A 2 -7.65 14.11 -0.40
N ARG A 3 -7.14 13.65 -1.55
CA ARG A 3 -6.93 12.21 -1.81
C ARG A 3 -5.53 11.84 -1.32
N ASP A 4 -5.43 11.15 -0.17
CA ASP A 4 -4.15 10.69 0.36
C ASP A 4 -3.64 9.46 -0.42
N ILE A 5 -2.81 9.71 -1.42
CA ILE A 5 -2.21 8.65 -2.26
C ILE A 5 -1.17 7.83 -1.49
N VAL A 6 -0.58 8.39 -0.43
CA VAL A 6 0.37 7.70 0.45
C VAL A 6 -0.36 6.63 1.26
N GLU A 7 -1.53 6.96 1.82
CA GLU A 7 -2.34 6.01 2.58
C GLU A 7 -2.88 4.88 1.69
N ALA A 8 -3.33 5.19 0.48
CA ALA A 8 -3.74 4.16 -0.48
C ALA A 8 -2.59 3.21 -0.83
N SER A 9 -1.40 3.76 -1.10
CA SER A 9 -0.20 2.98 -1.42
C SER A 9 0.27 2.10 -0.25
N LYS A 10 0.17 2.59 0.99
CA LYS A 10 0.41 1.80 2.21
C LYS A 10 -0.45 0.53 2.25
N TRP A 11 -1.76 0.64 2.07
CA TRP A 11 -2.64 -0.52 2.07
C TRP A 11 -2.36 -1.48 0.90
N LEU A 12 -2.01 -0.95 -0.27
CA LEU A 12 -1.59 -1.76 -1.41
C LEU A 12 -0.27 -2.51 -1.16
N ASN A 13 0.67 -1.95 -0.38
CA ASN A 13 1.89 -2.64 0.05
C ASN A 13 1.61 -3.82 0.99
N LEU A 14 0.62 -3.71 1.88
CA LEU A 14 0.23 -4.77 2.81
C LEU A 14 -0.62 -5.87 2.14
N SER A 15 -1.42 -5.49 1.15
CA SER A 15 -2.43 -6.36 0.55
C SER A 15 -1.95 -7.70 -0.03
N PRO A 16 -0.72 -7.86 -0.58
CA PRO A 16 -0.30 -9.14 -1.14
C PRO A 16 -0.13 -10.22 -0.08
N ALA A 17 0.15 -9.88 1.18
CA ALA A 17 0.39 -10.87 2.25
C ALA A 17 -0.81 -11.82 2.44
N ALA A 18 -2.03 -11.28 2.32
CA ALA A 18 -3.29 -12.01 2.50
C ALA A 18 -3.97 -12.47 1.19
N ALA A 19 -3.25 -12.54 0.06
CA ALA A 19 -3.85 -12.90 -1.24
C ALA A 19 -3.51 -14.33 -1.70
N SER A 20 -4.40 -14.96 -2.49
CA SER A 20 -4.04 -16.11 -3.32
C SER A 20 -3.04 -15.70 -4.41
N PRO A 21 -2.24 -16.62 -5.00
CA PRO A 21 -1.20 -16.25 -5.97
C PRO A 21 -1.69 -15.37 -7.14
N PRO A 22 -2.83 -15.65 -7.81
CA PRO A 22 -3.34 -14.76 -8.86
C PRO A 22 -3.75 -13.38 -8.34
N ALA A 23 -4.31 -13.32 -7.13
CA ALA A 23 -4.69 -12.07 -6.48
C ALA A 23 -3.47 -11.25 -6.03
N ARG A 24 -2.33 -11.90 -5.68
CA ARG A 24 -1.08 -11.19 -5.35
C ARG A 24 -0.58 -10.42 -6.56
N GLU A 25 -0.60 -11.03 -7.73
CA GLU A 25 -0.15 -10.39 -8.97
C GLU A 25 -1.04 -9.20 -9.35
N ALA A 26 -2.37 -9.38 -9.27
CA ALA A 26 -3.32 -8.29 -9.51
C ALA A 26 -3.12 -7.11 -8.54
N ARG A 27 -2.90 -7.38 -7.25
CA ARG A 27 -2.61 -6.38 -6.22
C ARG A 27 -1.28 -5.65 -6.47
N ALA A 28 -0.25 -6.38 -6.93
CA ALA A 28 1.03 -5.79 -7.32
C ALA A 28 0.87 -4.82 -8.51
N ARG A 29 0.15 -5.21 -9.56
CA ARG A 29 -0.13 -4.32 -10.71
C ARG A 29 -0.88 -3.05 -10.29
N LEU A 30 -1.85 -3.17 -9.38
CA LEU A 30 -2.58 -2.02 -8.85
C LEU A 30 -1.67 -1.08 -8.05
N ARG A 31 -0.80 -1.62 -7.19
CA ARG A 31 0.23 -0.85 -6.49
C ARG A 31 1.10 -0.10 -7.48
N ASP A 32 1.61 -0.78 -8.50
CA ASP A 32 2.53 -0.20 -9.46
C ASP A 32 1.85 0.96 -10.24
N ALA A 33 0.58 0.77 -10.65
CA ALA A 33 -0.23 1.83 -11.26
C ALA A 33 -0.40 3.06 -10.35
N VAL A 34 -0.60 2.87 -9.04
CA VAL A 34 -0.66 3.98 -8.07
C VAL A 34 0.69 4.67 -7.93
N THR A 35 1.80 3.90 -7.85
CA THR A 35 3.14 4.49 -7.70
C THR A 35 3.57 5.36 -8.87
N THR A 36 3.01 5.16 -10.07
CA THR A 36 3.27 6.06 -11.22
C THR A 36 2.84 7.51 -11.00
N LYS A 37 1.98 7.75 -10.00
CA LYS A 37 1.43 9.07 -9.66
C LYS A 37 2.08 9.69 -8.42
N MET A 38 3.11 9.04 -7.88
CA MET A 38 3.75 9.42 -6.62
C MET A 38 5.18 9.90 -6.88
N THR A 39 5.61 10.86 -6.08
CA THR A 39 7.02 11.23 -5.95
C THR A 39 7.79 10.13 -5.24
N ARG A 40 9.13 10.15 -5.35
CA ARG A 40 10.01 9.23 -4.61
C ARG A 40 9.82 9.34 -3.09
N GLY A 41 9.59 10.56 -2.58
CA GLY A 41 9.33 10.81 -1.16
C GLY A 41 8.04 10.17 -0.68
N GLU A 42 6.96 10.32 -1.44
CA GLU A 42 5.66 9.68 -1.13
C GLU A 42 5.75 8.16 -1.19
N ILE A 43 6.49 7.59 -2.15
CA ILE A 43 6.72 6.14 -2.23
C ILE A 43 7.48 5.66 -0.98
N ALA A 44 8.54 6.36 -0.58
CA ALA A 44 9.30 6.02 0.62
C ALA A 44 8.43 6.10 1.88
N GLN A 45 7.62 7.16 2.00
CA GLN A 45 6.69 7.34 3.12
C GLN A 45 5.64 6.23 3.18
N ALA A 46 5.03 5.85 2.06
CA ALA A 46 4.04 4.78 2.02
C ALA A 46 4.63 3.41 2.41
N ARG A 47 5.88 3.14 2.00
CA ARG A 47 6.61 1.92 2.41
C ARG A 47 6.93 1.93 3.89
N LEU A 48 7.42 3.06 4.43
CA LEU A 48 7.70 3.21 5.86
C LEU A 48 6.43 2.98 6.69
N ARG A 49 5.32 3.66 6.36
CA ARG A 49 4.03 3.47 7.06
C ARG A 49 3.50 2.04 6.98
N ALA A 50 3.79 1.31 5.89
CA ALA A 50 3.41 -0.09 5.77
C ALA A 50 4.26 -1.00 6.67
N LEU A 51 5.56 -0.73 6.79
CA LEU A 51 6.47 -1.45 7.68
C LEU A 51 6.15 -1.21 9.16
N GLU A 52 5.80 0.02 9.50
CA GLU A 52 5.43 0.43 10.87
C GLU A 52 4.02 0.01 11.28
N TRP A 53 3.20 -0.43 10.32
CA TRP A 53 1.82 -0.78 10.60
C TRP A 53 1.71 -2.08 11.42
N ALA A 54 1.05 -1.97 12.57
CA ALA A 54 0.62 -3.09 13.37
C ALA A 54 -0.90 -2.98 13.62
N PRO A 55 -1.67 -4.08 13.51
CA PRO A 55 -3.09 -4.07 13.84
C PRO A 55 -3.27 -3.81 15.34
N SER A 56 -4.04 -2.79 15.70
CA SER A 56 -4.56 -2.64 17.07
C SER A 56 -5.68 -3.64 17.29
N ARG A 57 -5.69 -4.35 18.43
CA ARG A 57 -6.87 -5.13 18.83
C ARG A 57 -7.98 -4.16 19.19
N GLU A 58 -9.12 -4.26 18.53
CA GLU A 58 -10.35 -3.63 19.00
C GLU A 58 -10.83 -4.43 20.24
N HIS A 59 -11.15 -3.71 21.32
CA HIS A 59 -11.64 -4.26 22.60
C HIS A 59 -13.16 -4.18 22.66
#